data_AF-A0A0D7KKV6-F1
#
_entry.id   AF-A0A0D7KKV6-F1
#
_cell.length_a   1.000
_cell.length_b   1.000
_cell.length_c   1.000
_cell.angle_alpha   90.00
_cell.angle_beta   90.00
_cell.angle_gamma   90.00
#
_symmetry.space_group_name_H-M   'P 1'
#
loop_
_entity.id
_entity.type
_entity.pdbx_description
1 polymer ?
#
loop_
_entity_poly.entity_id
_entity_poly.type
_entity_poly.pdbx_seq_one_letter_code
_entity_poly.pdbx_strand_id
1 'polypeptide(L)' 'MIHQSPICMPIEDIQFADEQFDVVISSLAFHYIESFDMICEKIYQSLEPKGVFLFSVEHPIFTSRNEQDWVYDEQGNILH' A
#
# COMPACT_ATOMS: atom_id res chain seq x y z
N MET A 1 1.31 -26.66 5.30
CA MET A 1 0.14 -25.88 4.85
C MET A 1 -0.09 -24.80 5.89
N ILE A 2 0.13 -23.53 5.52
CA ILE A 2 -0.06 -22.41 6.44
C ILE A 2 -1.57 -22.11 6.42
N HIS A 3 -2.31 -22.61 7.42
CA HIS A 3 -3.71 -22.23 7.63
C HIS A 3 -3.75 -21.02 8.56
N GLN A 4 -3.52 -19.83 8.01
CA GLN A 4 -4.04 -18.63 8.63
C GLN A 4 -5.32 -18.24 7.90
N SER A 5 -6.41 -18.10 8.66
CA SER A 5 -7.68 -17.62 8.14
C SER A 5 -7.53 -16.15 7.70
N PRO A 6 -8.20 -15.72 6.63
CA PRO A 6 -8.21 -14.31 6.26
C PRO A 6 -8.81 -13.49 7.40
N ILE A 7 -8.21 -12.33 7.67
CA ILE A 7 -8.67 -11.40 8.69
C ILE A 7 -9.38 -10.24 8.00
N CYS A 8 -10.51 -9.80 8.55
CA CYS A 8 -11.23 -8.62 8.09
C CYS A 8 -10.98 -7.49 9.08
N MET A 9 -10.01 -6.63 8.78
CA MET A 9 -9.68 -5.45 9.59
C MET A 9 -9.08 -4.35 8.70
N PRO A 10 -9.14 -3.07 9.13
CA PRO A 10 -8.35 -1.99 8.53
C PRO A 10 -6.85 -2.30 8.62
N ILE A 11 -6.08 -1.80 7.64
CA ILE A 11 -4.62 -1.99 7.62
C ILE A 11 -3.98 -1.22 8.79
N GLU A 12 -4.56 -0.09 9.16
CA GLU A 12 -4.17 0.77 10.26
C GLU A 12 -4.27 0.07 11.62
N ASP A 13 -5.11 -0.95 11.72
CA ASP A 13 -5.37 -1.68 12.96
C ASP A 13 -4.56 -2.98 13.08
N ILE A 14 -3.73 -3.30 12.09
CA ILE A 14 -2.91 -4.53 12.15
C ILE A 14 -2.02 -4.54 13.39
N GLN A 15 -1.99 -5.70 14.01
CA GLN A 15 -1.11 -6.04 15.12
C GLN A 15 -0.71 -7.50 14.95
N PHE A 16 0.56 -7.72 14.66
CA PHE A 16 1.16 -9.03 14.46
C PHE A 16 2.25 -9.24 15.52
N ALA A 17 2.64 -10.50 15.71
CA ALA A 17 3.78 -10.79 16.59
C ALA A 17 5.07 -10.28 15.95
N ASP A 18 6.06 -9.94 16.77
CA ASP A 18 7.39 -9.60 16.30
C ASP A 18 7.99 -10.77 15.51
N GLU A 19 8.74 -10.46 14.45
CA GLU A 19 9.46 -11.46 13.65
C GLU A 19 8.57 -12.63 13.17
N GLN A 20 7.32 -12.33 12.79
CA GLN A 20 6.32 -13.33 12.40
C GLN A 20 6.40 -13.71 10.91
N PHE A 21 6.89 -12.82 10.06
CA PHE A 21 6.84 -12.98 8.61
C PHE A 21 8.21 -12.84 7.95
N ASP A 22 8.51 -13.73 7.00
CA ASP A 22 9.63 -13.55 6.07
C ASP A 22 9.34 -12.46 5.04
N VAL A 23 8.07 -12.32 4.63
CA VAL A 23 7.64 -11.42 3.55
C VAL A 23 6.29 -10.81 3.87
N VAL A 24 6.18 -9.49 3.69
CA VAL A 24 4.91 -8.74 3.69
C VAL A 24 4.69 -8.16 2.30
N ILE A 25 3.50 -8.42 1.72
CA ILE A 25 3.12 -7.95 0.38
C ILE A 25 1.85 -7.11 0.45
N SER A 26 1.84 -5.95 -0.22
CA SER A 26 0.66 -5.12 -0.40
C SER A 26 0.53 -4.64 -1.84
N SER A 27 -0.62 -4.89 -2.47
CA SER A 27 -0.85 -4.49 -3.86
C SER A 27 -1.87 -3.37 -3.91
N LEU A 28 -1.43 -2.17 -4.32
CA LEU A 28 -2.27 -1.00 -4.57
C LEU A 28 -3.22 -0.66 -3.40
N ALA A 29 -2.72 -0.68 -2.17
CA ALA A 29 -3.53 -0.36 -0.98
C ALA A 29 -3.03 0.85 -0.18
N PHE A 30 -1.71 1.06 -0.06
CA PHE A 30 -1.19 2.05 0.89
C PHE A 30 -1.44 3.51 0.52
N HIS A 31 -1.77 3.83 -0.74
CA HIS A 31 -2.14 5.19 -1.13
C HIS A 31 -3.49 5.65 -0.57
N TYR A 32 -4.25 4.76 0.08
CA TYR A 32 -5.44 5.11 0.86
C TYR A 32 -5.14 5.39 2.33
N ILE A 33 -3.94 5.04 2.81
CA ILE A 33 -3.56 5.17 4.23
C ILE A 33 -3.01 6.57 4.48
N GLU A 34 -3.52 7.22 5.53
CA GLU A 34 -3.10 8.58 5.89
C GLU A 34 -1.63 8.62 6.36
N SER A 35 -1.22 7.69 7.21
CA SER A 35 0.11 7.63 7.83
C SER A 35 0.85 6.37 7.37
N PHE A 36 1.62 6.51 6.29
CA PHE A 36 2.43 5.42 5.75
C PHE A 36 3.62 5.04 6.67
N ASP A 37 4.17 6.02 7.38
CA ASP A 37 5.23 5.84 8.38
C ASP A 37 4.82 4.89 9.51
N MET A 38 3.62 5.07 10.07
CA MET A 38 3.07 4.18 11.10
C MET A 38 2.92 2.73 10.60
N ILE A 39 2.52 2.55 9.34
CA ILE A 39 2.46 1.21 8.73
C ILE A 39 3.85 0.62 8.53
N CYS A 40 4.84 1.40 8.09
CA CYS A 40 6.22 0.95 7.96
C CYS A 40 6.79 0.45 9.29
N GLU A 41 6.53 1.14 10.40
CA GLU A 41 6.99 0.73 11.73
C GLU A 41 6.37 -0.61 12.15
N LYS A 42 5.06 -0.77 11.98
CA LYS A 42 4.35 -2.02 12.31
C LYS A 42 4.84 -3.20 11.47
N ILE A 43 5.06 -2.99 10.17
CA ILE A 43 5.57 -4.02 9.26
C ILE A 43 7.02 -4.35 9.59
N TYR A 44 7.84 -3.36 9.92
CA TYR A 44 9.22 -3.59 10.31
C TYR A 44 9.32 -4.48 11.55
N GLN A 45 8.47 -4.28 12.55
CA GLN A 45 8.42 -5.12 13.75
C GLN A 45 7.98 -6.56 13.46
N SER A 46 7.00 -6.73 12.56
CA SER A 46 6.47 -8.05 12.23
C SER A 46 7.35 -8.87 11.28
N LEU A 47 8.37 -8.25 10.67
CA LEU A 47 9.31 -8.93 9.78
C LEU A 47 10.46 -9.57 10.55
N GLU A 48 10.83 -10.79 10.16
CA GLU A 48 12.07 -11.42 10.60
C GLU A 48 13.30 -10.61 10.12
N PRO A 49 14.48 -10.74 10.76
CA PRO A 49 15.72 -10.15 10.24
C PRO A 49 15.99 -10.59 8.79
N LYS A 50 16.19 -9.60 7.90
CA LYS A 50 16.32 -9.77 6.44
C LYS A 50 15.02 -10.13 5.70
N GLY A 51 13.87 -10.01 6.38
CA GLY A 51 12.56 -10.10 5.74
C GLY A 51 12.35 -9.04 4.67
N VAL A 52 11.41 -9.30 3.76
CA VAL A 52 11.15 -8.45 2.60
C VAL A 52 9.80 -7.77 2.74
N PHE A 53 9.82 -6.45 2.63
CA PHE A 53 8.61 -5.65 2.43
C PHE A 53 8.50 -5.25 0.96
N LEU A 54 7.50 -5.78 0.25
CA LEU A 54 7.25 -5.48 -1.16
C LEU A 54 5.86 -4.90 -1.34
N PHE A 55 5.76 -3.73 -1.95
CA PHE A 55 4.46 -3.11 -2.19
C PHE A 55 4.38 -2.33 -3.49
N SER A 56 3.15 -2.13 -3.96
CA SER A 56 2.81 -1.22 -5.06
C SER A 56 1.80 -0.17 -4.59
N VAL A 57 1.91 1.03 -5.14
CA VAL A 57 0.99 2.15 -4.92
C VAL A 57 0.75 2.88 -6.24
N GLU A 58 -0.30 3.69 -6.29
CA GLU A 58 -0.42 4.66 -7.36
C GLU A 58 0.78 5.63 -7.32
N HIS A 59 1.31 5.94 -8.50
CA HIS A 59 2.48 6.79 -8.61
C HIS A 59 2.12 8.24 -8.20
N PRO A 60 2.97 8.97 -7.45
CA PRO A 60 2.66 10.34 -7.01
C PRO A 60 2.30 11.32 -8.14
N ILE A 61 2.81 11.11 -9.35
CA ILE A 61 2.39 11.88 -10.53
C ILE A 61 0.88 11.75 -10.76
N PHE A 62 0.35 10.54 -10.67
CA PHE A 62 -1.06 10.25 -10.88
C PHE A 62 -1.93 10.88 -9.79
N THR A 63 -1.53 10.75 -8.52
CA THR A 63 -2.30 11.23 -7.37
C THR A 63 -2.11 12.70 -7.03
N SER A 64 -1.12 13.38 -7.64
CA SER A 64 -0.87 14.81 -7.43
C SER A 64 -2.00 15.72 -7.93
N ARG A 65 -2.88 15.20 -8.78
CA ARG A 65 -4.01 15.92 -9.39
C ARG A 65 -5.32 15.23 -9.01
N ASN A 66 -6.36 16.02 -8.76
CA ASN A 66 -7.68 15.49 -8.45
C ASN A 66 -8.33 14.80 -9.64
N GLU A 67 -8.01 15.23 -10.87
CA GLU A 67 -8.63 14.65 -12.07
C GLU A 67 -8.18 13.22 -12.35
N GLN A 68 -6.93 12.89 -11.99
CA GLN A 68 -6.31 11.58 -12.22
C GLN A 68 -6.52 11.04 -13.64
N ASP A 69 -6.53 11.94 -14.62
CA ASP A 69 -6.83 11.65 -16.01
C ASP A 69 -6.02 12.59 -16.92
N TRP A 70 -6.08 12.32 -18.22
CA TRP A 70 -5.55 13.17 -19.26
C TRP A 70 -6.20 14.57 -19.21
N VAL A 71 -5.49 15.56 -19.74
CA VAL A 71 -6.04 16.87 -20.06
C VAL A 71 -6.70 16.77 -21.42
N TYR A 72 -7.95 17.24 -21.52
CA TYR A 72 -8.72 17.20 -22.77
C TYR A 72 -8.93 18.61 -23.34
N ASP A 73 -9.01 18.71 -24.67
CA ASP A 73 -9.39 19.95 -25.37
C ASP A 73 -10.93 20.18 -25.36
N GLU A 74 -11.39 21.29 -25.94
CA GLU A 74 -12.82 21.63 -26.02
C GLU A 74 -13.65 20.64 -26.85
N GLN A 75 -13.01 19.81 -27.68
CA GLN A 75 -13.64 18.77 -28.49
C GLN A 75 -13.59 17.38 -27.82
N GLY A 76 -12.94 17.27 -26.65
CA GLY A 76 -12.80 16.02 -25.90
C GLY A 76 -11.62 15.14 -26.33
N ASN A 77 -10.65 15.66 -27.09
CA ASN A 77 -9.44 14.91 -27.45
C ASN A 77 -8.36 15.05 -26.37
N ILE A 78 -7.55 14.00 -26.18
CA ILE A 78 -6.38 14.03 -25.28
C ILE A 78 -5.38 15.06 -25.78
N LEU A 79 -5.06 16.03 -24.93
CA LEU A 79 -4.03 17.03 -25.14
C LEU A 79 -2.71 16.58 -24.51
N HIS A 80 -2.73 16.22 -23.22
CA HIS A 80 -1.56 15.87 -22.40
C HIS A 80 -1.89 14.91 -21.28
#